data_AF-K9ZBS9-F1
#
_entry.id   AF-K9ZBS9-F1
#
_cell.length_a   1.000
_cell.length_b   1.000
_cell.length_c   1.000
_cell.angle_alpha   90.00
_cell.angle_beta   90.00
_cell.angle_gamma   90.00
#
_symmetry.space_group_name_H-M   'P 1'
#
loop_
_entity.id
_entity.type
_entity.pdbx_description
1 polymer ?
#
loop_
_entity_poly.entity_id
_entity_poly.type
_entity_poly.pdbx_seq_one_letter_code
_entity_poly.pdbx_strand_id
1 'polypeptide(L)'
;MLKSITGVAMTLIGLSTSLMFPHVAIAEEIACQGSLGAITVDNVKVPQGKTCTLKGTTVKGNIVVERRATLKAIGAKVNGSIQAEGATLVDVNSSATVGGSIQVKQGSAARVVSTRVTGDVQFESNSGKMVANQNQIGGNLQAVQNTGGVTIQKNRINGNLQCKENAPSPVGGGNIVQGSKEDQCAKL
;
A
#
# COMPACT_ATOMS: atom_id res chain seq x y z
N MET A 1 -34.73 83.14 21.59
CA MET A 1 -33.60 83.68 20.80
C MET A 1 -32.42 82.71 20.96
N LEU A 2 -31.83 82.26 19.83
CA LEU A 2 -30.49 81.66 19.57
C LEU A 2 -29.80 80.86 20.71
N LYS A 3 -29.14 79.70 20.52
CA LYS A 3 -28.38 79.17 19.38
C LYS A 3 -27.99 77.70 19.67
N SER A 4 -27.74 76.95 18.59
CA SER A 4 -27.22 75.57 18.46
C SER A 4 -26.06 75.15 19.38
N ILE A 5 -25.78 73.84 19.50
CA ILE A 5 -24.46 73.22 19.20
C ILE A 5 -24.49 71.67 19.31
N THR A 6 -24.19 71.04 18.15
CA THR A 6 -23.50 69.77 17.87
C THR A 6 -23.95 68.44 18.50
N GLY A 7 -24.44 67.55 17.62
CA GLY A 7 -24.40 66.11 17.83
C GLY A 7 -23.00 65.54 17.62
N VAL A 8 -22.68 64.48 18.37
CA VAL A 8 -21.54 63.61 18.15
C VAL A 8 -22.08 62.23 17.81
N ALA A 9 -21.89 61.83 16.56
CA ALA A 9 -22.11 60.47 16.10
C ALA A 9 -20.95 59.60 16.61
N MET A 10 -21.26 58.64 17.49
CA MET A 10 -20.29 57.65 17.96
C MET A 10 -20.50 56.36 17.16
N THR A 11 -19.75 56.22 16.07
CA THR A 11 -19.67 55.01 15.26
C THR A 11 -19.07 53.87 16.09
N LEU A 12 -19.90 52.89 16.43
CA LEU A 12 -19.50 51.59 16.97
C LEU A 12 -18.81 50.79 15.85
N ILE A 13 -17.49 50.69 15.92
CA ILE A 13 -16.70 49.75 15.11
C ILE A 13 -16.94 48.36 15.71
N GLY A 14 -17.83 47.59 15.10
CA GLY A 14 -18.05 46.20 15.45
C GLY A 14 -16.82 45.37 15.07
N LEU A 15 -16.03 44.96 16.06
CA LEU A 15 -14.92 44.03 15.88
C LEU A 15 -15.50 42.62 15.67
N SER A 16 -15.79 42.27 14.42
CA SER A 16 -16.21 40.92 14.05
C SER A 16 -15.00 39.98 14.18
N THR A 17 -14.84 39.35 15.33
CA THR A 17 -13.91 38.24 15.53
C THR A 17 -14.40 37.03 14.75
N SER A 18 -13.91 36.88 13.53
CA SER A 18 -14.03 35.65 12.75
C SER A 18 -13.33 34.52 13.51
N LEU A 19 -14.11 33.69 14.19
CA LEU A 19 -13.65 32.42 14.74
C LEU A 19 -13.17 31.56 13.57
N MET A 20 -11.86 31.55 13.32
CA MET A 20 -11.23 30.58 12.45
C MET A 20 -11.27 29.24 13.17
N PHE A 21 -12.29 28.43 12.89
CA PHE A 21 -12.27 27.04 13.30
C PHE A 21 -11.06 26.36 12.63
N PRO A 22 -10.14 25.74 13.38
CA PRO A 22 -9.12 24.91 12.77
C PRO A 22 -9.84 23.80 12.00
N HIS A 23 -9.66 23.77 10.68
CA HIS A 23 -10.07 22.62 9.90
C HIS A 23 -9.18 21.46 10.36
N VAL A 24 -9.75 20.55 11.15
CA VAL A 24 -9.10 19.28 11.46
C VAL A 24 -9.02 18.54 10.13
N ALA A 25 -7.84 18.55 9.51
CA ALA A 25 -7.55 17.68 8.38
C ALA A 25 -7.51 16.24 8.90
N ILE A 26 -8.68 15.60 8.99
CA ILE A 26 -8.73 14.15 9.06
C ILE A 26 -8.26 13.68 7.69
N ALA A 27 -7.02 13.20 7.62
CA ALA A 27 -6.59 12.36 6.52
C ALA A 27 -7.53 11.15 6.55
N GLU A 28 -8.63 11.21 5.79
CA GLU A 28 -9.74 10.29 5.99
C GLU A 28 -9.38 8.94 5.38
N GLU A 29 -8.66 8.16 6.19
CA GLU A 29 -8.38 6.76 5.96
C GLU A 29 -9.71 6.01 5.80
N ILE A 30 -9.87 5.34 4.66
CA ILE A 30 -11.05 4.52 4.43
C ILE A 30 -10.84 3.14 5.02
N ALA A 31 -11.66 2.79 6.01
CA ALA A 31 -11.80 1.42 6.50
C ALA A 31 -12.60 0.57 5.48
N CYS A 32 -11.91 -0.04 4.52
CA CYS A 32 -12.52 -0.81 3.45
C CYS A 32 -12.90 -2.22 3.92
N GLN A 33 -14.20 -2.53 3.84
CA GLN A 33 -14.76 -3.83 4.23
C GLN A 33 -15.60 -4.47 3.10
N GLY A 34 -15.46 -3.98 1.87
CA GLY A 34 -16.23 -4.40 0.71
C GLY A 34 -15.47 -4.15 -0.59
N SER A 35 -16.14 -3.57 -1.60
CA SER A 35 -15.48 -3.22 -2.86
C SER A 35 -15.45 -1.72 -3.07
N LEU A 36 -14.31 -1.19 -3.50
CA LEU A 36 -14.18 0.16 -4.05
C LEU A 36 -14.00 0.04 -5.56
N GLY A 37 -14.72 0.87 -6.31
CA GLY A 37 -14.58 0.97 -7.77
C GLY A 37 -13.40 1.87 -8.17
N ALA A 38 -13.47 2.40 -9.39
CA ALA A 38 -12.51 3.36 -9.91
C ALA A 38 -12.72 4.76 -9.29
N ILE A 39 -12.41 4.88 -8.00
CA ILE A 39 -12.46 6.12 -7.22
C ILE A 39 -11.06 6.47 -6.73
N THR A 40 -10.88 7.72 -6.28
CA THR A 40 -9.64 8.15 -5.60
C THR A 40 -9.90 8.27 -4.11
N VAL A 41 -9.00 7.72 -3.32
CA VAL A 41 -9.04 7.74 -1.85
C VAL A 41 -7.66 8.10 -1.31
N ASP A 42 -7.57 8.61 -0.09
CA ASP A 42 -6.28 9.01 0.47
C ASP A 42 -5.51 7.80 1.00
N ASN A 43 -5.94 7.21 2.11
CA ASN A 43 -5.38 5.96 2.63
C ASN A 43 -6.46 4.88 2.70
N VAL A 44 -6.05 3.61 2.66
CA VAL A 44 -6.96 2.48 2.86
C VAL A 44 -6.47 1.62 4.00
N LYS A 45 -7.36 1.31 4.92
CA LYS A 45 -7.17 0.27 5.92
C LYS A 45 -8.15 -0.87 5.63
N VAL A 46 -7.66 -2.10 5.60
CA VAL A 46 -8.51 -3.29 5.56
C VAL A 46 -8.56 -3.87 6.97
N PRO A 47 -9.68 -3.69 7.70
CA PRO A 47 -9.76 -4.09 9.10
C PRO A 47 -9.65 -5.60 9.29
N GLN A 48 -9.30 -6.00 10.50
CA GLN A 48 -9.13 -7.40 10.88
C GLN A 48 -10.28 -8.30 10.41
N GLY A 49 -9.95 -9.40 9.73
CA GLY A 49 -10.94 -10.38 9.26
C GLY A 49 -11.84 -9.89 8.12
N LYS A 50 -11.68 -8.66 7.63
CA LYS A 50 -12.49 -8.10 6.55
C LYS A 50 -11.81 -8.30 5.21
N THR A 51 -12.62 -8.22 4.16
CA THR A 51 -12.14 -8.27 2.77
C THR A 51 -12.34 -6.90 2.13
N CYS A 52 -11.31 -6.42 1.46
CA CYS A 52 -11.38 -5.25 0.59
C CYS A 52 -11.01 -5.64 -0.83
N THR A 53 -11.84 -5.24 -1.80
CA THR A 53 -11.54 -5.36 -3.23
C THR A 53 -11.46 -3.98 -3.86
N LEU A 54 -10.27 -3.61 -4.33
CA LEU A 54 -10.03 -2.38 -5.08
C LEU A 54 -10.06 -2.71 -6.58
N LYS A 55 -10.96 -2.08 -7.33
CA LYS A 55 -11.11 -2.30 -8.78
C LYS A 55 -10.81 -1.00 -9.53
N GLY A 56 -9.58 -0.85 -10.00
CA GLY A 56 -9.14 0.40 -10.63
C GLY A 56 -9.07 1.60 -9.66
N THR A 57 -9.11 1.35 -8.35
CA THR A 57 -9.06 2.40 -7.33
C THR A 57 -7.68 3.07 -7.32
N THR A 58 -7.64 4.39 -7.16
CA THR A 58 -6.42 5.15 -6.89
C THR A 58 -6.32 5.45 -5.40
N VAL A 59 -5.26 5.00 -4.75
CA VAL A 59 -4.92 5.30 -3.35
C VAL A 59 -3.73 6.26 -3.34
N LYS A 60 -3.92 7.50 -2.87
CA LYS A 60 -2.86 8.53 -2.87
C LYS A 60 -1.76 8.24 -1.85
N GLY A 61 -2.07 7.53 -0.80
CA GLY A 61 -1.17 7.14 0.27
C GLY A 61 -1.00 5.63 0.35
N ASN A 62 -1.09 5.10 1.56
CA ASN A 62 -0.75 3.72 1.87
C ASN A 62 -1.99 2.82 1.99
N ILE A 63 -1.75 1.52 1.85
CA ILE A 63 -2.71 0.48 2.23
C ILE A 63 -2.15 -0.32 3.40
N VAL A 64 -2.92 -0.41 4.48
CA VAL A 64 -2.62 -1.29 5.62
C VAL A 64 -3.65 -2.42 5.65
N VAL A 65 -3.17 -3.67 5.67
CA VAL A 65 -4.00 -4.87 5.71
C VAL A 65 -3.77 -5.57 7.06
N GLU A 66 -4.79 -5.56 7.91
CA GLU A 66 -4.68 -6.12 9.25
C GLU A 66 -4.74 -7.66 9.25
N ARG A 67 -4.52 -8.24 10.45
CA ARG A 67 -4.53 -9.68 10.67
C ARG A 67 -5.82 -10.35 10.17
N ARG A 68 -5.71 -11.52 9.55
CA ARG A 68 -6.81 -12.29 8.95
C ARG A 68 -7.63 -11.52 7.89
N ALA A 69 -7.18 -10.34 7.47
CA ALA A 69 -7.86 -9.58 6.43
C ALA A 69 -7.43 -10.05 5.04
N THR A 70 -8.23 -9.67 4.03
CA THR A 70 -7.94 -9.95 2.63
C THR A 70 -7.97 -8.67 1.81
N LEU A 71 -6.89 -8.40 1.07
CA LEU A 71 -6.85 -7.35 0.06
C LEU A 71 -6.81 -7.98 -1.34
N LYS A 72 -7.68 -7.50 -2.23
CA LYS A 72 -7.63 -7.76 -3.67
C LYS A 72 -7.49 -6.44 -4.41
N ALA A 73 -6.29 -6.10 -4.84
CA ALA A 73 -5.97 -4.91 -5.62
C ALA A 73 -5.89 -5.25 -7.12
N ILE A 74 -6.97 -4.99 -7.85
CA ILE A 74 -7.14 -5.37 -9.25
C ILE A 74 -7.01 -4.09 -10.09
N GLY A 75 -5.87 -3.94 -10.76
CA GLY A 75 -5.57 -2.74 -11.55
C GLY A 75 -5.54 -1.46 -10.72
N ALA A 76 -5.30 -1.57 -9.41
CA ALA A 76 -5.25 -0.41 -8.52
C ALA A 76 -3.95 0.39 -8.72
N LYS A 77 -4.03 1.71 -8.49
CA LYS A 77 -2.88 2.61 -8.46
C LYS A 77 -2.66 3.06 -7.02
N VAL A 78 -1.61 2.56 -6.38
CA VAL A 78 -1.22 2.94 -5.02
C VAL A 78 0.03 3.81 -5.12
N ASN A 79 -0.06 5.07 -4.74
CA ASN A 79 1.11 5.95 -4.78
C ASN A 79 2.08 5.67 -3.61
N GLY A 80 1.57 5.21 -2.47
CA GLY A 80 2.36 4.76 -1.34
C GLY A 80 2.69 3.26 -1.39
N SER A 81 2.76 2.66 -0.19
CA SER A 81 3.11 1.25 0.03
C SER A 81 1.90 0.40 0.44
N ILE A 82 2.02 -0.91 0.26
CA ILE A 82 1.09 -1.90 0.81
C ILE A 82 1.81 -2.65 1.94
N GLN A 83 1.25 -2.60 3.14
CA GLN A 83 1.80 -3.26 4.32
C GLN A 83 0.76 -4.23 4.88
N ALA A 84 1.15 -5.49 5.04
CA ALA A 84 0.26 -6.53 5.53
C ALA A 84 0.98 -7.39 6.57
N GLU A 85 0.41 -7.47 7.76
CA GLU A 85 0.90 -8.32 8.84
C GLU A 85 -0.20 -9.27 9.30
N GLY A 86 0.06 -10.58 9.23
CA GLY A 86 -0.92 -11.60 9.60
C GLY A 86 -2.10 -11.72 8.64
N ALA A 87 -2.03 -11.15 7.44
CA ALA A 87 -3.14 -11.15 6.48
C ALA A 87 -3.43 -12.57 5.95
N THR A 88 -4.71 -12.86 5.67
CA THR A 88 -5.12 -14.11 5.04
C THR A 88 -4.71 -14.14 3.57
N LEU A 89 -4.91 -13.03 2.86
CA LEU A 89 -4.54 -12.92 1.45
C LEU A 89 -4.22 -11.47 1.07
N VAL A 90 -3.10 -11.28 0.38
CA VAL A 90 -2.80 -10.05 -0.38
C VAL A 90 -2.65 -10.42 -1.85
N ASP A 91 -3.60 -10.01 -2.69
CA ASP A 91 -3.59 -10.27 -4.13
C ASP A 91 -3.52 -8.94 -4.89
N VAL A 92 -2.37 -8.63 -5.48
CA VAL A 92 -2.10 -7.43 -6.27
C VAL A 92 -1.83 -7.86 -7.70
N ASN A 93 -2.72 -7.48 -8.62
CA ASN A 93 -2.68 -7.98 -9.99
C ASN A 93 -3.31 -7.02 -11.03
N SER A 94 -3.39 -7.49 -12.27
CA SER A 94 -4.06 -6.79 -13.39
C SER A 94 -3.44 -5.44 -13.73
N SER A 95 -2.11 -5.40 -13.88
CA SER A 95 -1.34 -4.19 -14.23
C SER A 95 -1.41 -3.10 -13.17
N ALA A 96 -1.55 -3.49 -11.90
CA ALA A 96 -1.48 -2.56 -10.76
C ALA A 96 -0.11 -1.85 -10.70
N THR A 97 -0.11 -0.68 -10.06
CA THR A 97 1.12 0.08 -9.78
C THR A 97 1.21 0.42 -8.30
N VAL A 98 2.37 0.19 -7.69
CA VAL A 98 2.68 0.57 -6.31
C VAL A 98 3.91 1.47 -6.32
N GLY A 99 3.75 2.72 -5.90
CA GLY A 99 4.81 3.74 -5.90
C GLY A 99 5.83 3.55 -4.78
N GLY A 100 5.47 2.83 -3.72
CA GLY A 100 6.37 2.36 -2.67
C GLY A 100 6.67 0.86 -2.78
N SER A 101 6.68 0.20 -1.63
CA SER A 101 6.99 -1.23 -1.49
C SER A 101 5.71 -2.04 -1.18
N ILE A 102 5.78 -3.34 -1.41
CA ILE A 102 4.81 -4.32 -0.94
C ILE A 102 5.48 -5.20 0.11
N GLN A 103 4.98 -5.18 1.33
CA GLN A 103 5.51 -5.97 2.45
C GLN A 103 4.41 -6.88 3.00
N VAL A 104 4.65 -8.19 2.99
CA VAL A 104 3.74 -9.19 3.59
C VAL A 104 4.51 -10.01 4.61
N LYS A 105 4.11 -9.88 5.88
CA LYS A 105 4.74 -10.53 7.03
C LYS A 105 3.76 -11.42 7.77
N GLN A 106 4.21 -12.60 8.20
CA GLN A 106 3.43 -13.49 9.08
C GLN A 106 2.03 -13.85 8.55
N GLY A 107 1.80 -13.74 7.24
CA GLY A 107 0.52 -13.96 6.57
C GLY A 107 0.37 -15.38 6.02
N SER A 108 -0.81 -15.66 5.46
CA SER A 108 -1.14 -16.98 4.91
C SER A 108 -0.98 -17.07 3.39
N ALA A 109 -1.19 -16.00 2.62
CA ALA A 109 -1.01 -16.05 1.17
C ALA A 109 -0.73 -14.67 0.58
N ALA A 110 0.12 -14.62 -0.44
CA ALA A 110 0.32 -13.41 -1.23
C ALA A 110 0.53 -13.74 -2.70
N ARG A 111 -0.06 -12.92 -3.57
CA ARG A 111 0.13 -12.95 -5.01
C ARG A 111 0.40 -11.54 -5.50
N VAL A 112 1.61 -11.28 -5.95
CA VAL A 112 1.97 -10.04 -6.65
C VAL A 112 2.28 -10.45 -8.10
N VAL A 113 1.37 -10.14 -9.01
CA VAL A 113 1.42 -10.65 -10.39
C VAL A 113 1.21 -9.52 -11.38
N SER A 114 2.04 -9.45 -12.42
CA SER A 114 1.89 -8.44 -13.49
C SER A 114 1.75 -7.02 -12.93
N THR A 115 2.60 -6.67 -11.97
CA THR A 115 2.54 -5.41 -11.21
C THR A 115 3.84 -4.62 -11.39
N ARG A 116 3.74 -3.29 -11.43
CA ARG A 116 4.91 -2.41 -11.31
C ARG A 116 5.04 -1.92 -9.88
N VAL A 117 6.16 -2.22 -9.24
CA VAL A 117 6.50 -1.80 -7.89
C VAL A 117 7.75 -0.95 -7.97
N THR A 118 7.68 0.31 -7.58
CA THR A 118 8.86 1.20 -7.63
C THR A 118 9.87 0.83 -6.54
N GLY A 119 9.39 0.47 -5.34
CA GLY A 119 10.22 -0.01 -4.24
C GLY A 119 10.46 -1.52 -4.29
N ASP A 120 10.41 -2.13 -3.10
CA ASP A 120 10.69 -3.56 -2.90
C ASP A 120 9.42 -4.41 -2.88
N VAL A 121 9.60 -5.71 -3.10
CA VAL A 121 8.64 -6.74 -2.71
C VAL A 121 9.29 -7.62 -1.64
N GLN A 122 8.66 -7.70 -0.46
CA GLN A 122 9.19 -8.42 0.70
C GLN A 122 8.16 -9.43 1.23
N PHE A 123 8.56 -10.69 1.32
CA PHE A 123 7.82 -11.77 1.96
C PHE A 123 8.60 -12.31 3.15
N GLU A 124 8.07 -12.17 4.35
CA GLU A 124 8.76 -12.55 5.59
C GLU A 124 7.89 -13.44 6.49
N SER A 125 8.43 -14.59 6.90
CA SER A 125 7.82 -15.46 7.92
C SER A 125 6.37 -15.87 7.62
N ASN A 126 6.01 -16.01 6.34
CA ASN A 126 4.66 -16.38 5.94
C ASN A 126 4.48 -17.91 5.94
N SER A 127 3.30 -18.36 6.39
CA SER A 127 3.00 -19.78 6.57
C SER A 127 2.36 -20.45 5.36
N GLY A 128 1.84 -19.67 4.41
CA GLY A 128 1.31 -20.21 3.16
C GLY A 128 1.95 -19.58 1.92
N LYS A 129 1.35 -19.84 0.76
CA LYS A 129 2.04 -19.70 -0.54
C LYS A 129 2.28 -18.24 -0.93
N MET A 130 3.53 -17.91 -1.20
CA MET A 130 3.95 -16.60 -1.72
C MET A 130 4.24 -16.68 -3.22
N VAL A 131 3.72 -15.74 -3.99
CA VAL A 131 3.91 -15.68 -5.45
C VAL A 131 4.29 -14.27 -5.86
N ALA A 132 5.44 -14.14 -6.54
CA ALA A 132 5.86 -12.92 -7.23
C ALA A 132 6.18 -13.25 -8.69
N ASN A 133 5.24 -12.95 -9.59
CA ASN A 133 5.36 -13.33 -11.00
C ASN A 133 5.19 -12.15 -11.95
N GLN A 134 6.01 -12.08 -13.00
CA GLN A 134 5.82 -11.11 -14.11
C GLN A 134 5.82 -9.64 -13.66
N ASN A 135 6.56 -9.30 -12.60
CA ASN A 135 6.60 -7.95 -12.07
C ASN A 135 7.78 -7.14 -12.62
N GLN A 136 7.63 -5.82 -12.58
CA GLN A 136 8.73 -4.86 -12.72
C GLN A 136 8.99 -4.25 -11.34
N ILE A 137 10.13 -4.55 -10.75
CA ILE A 137 10.49 -4.16 -9.38
C ILE A 137 11.70 -3.23 -9.45
N GLY A 138 11.52 -2.00 -8.98
CA GLY A 138 12.57 -0.97 -8.97
C GLY A 138 13.59 -1.16 -7.86
N GLY A 139 13.21 -1.78 -6.75
CA GLY A 139 14.09 -2.20 -5.67
C GLY A 139 14.43 -3.68 -5.72
N ASN A 140 14.44 -4.29 -4.54
CA ASN A 140 14.77 -5.70 -4.30
C ASN A 140 13.51 -6.58 -4.26
N LEU A 141 13.71 -7.87 -4.52
CA LEU A 141 12.74 -8.91 -4.17
C LEU A 141 13.36 -9.79 -3.08
N GLN A 142 12.78 -9.78 -1.89
CA GLN A 142 13.26 -10.50 -0.72
C GLN A 142 12.23 -11.51 -0.24
N ALA A 143 12.65 -12.77 -0.06
CA ALA A 143 11.83 -13.82 0.54
C ALA A 143 12.60 -14.46 1.69
N VAL A 144 12.13 -14.29 2.92
CA VAL A 144 12.84 -14.75 4.12
C VAL A 144 11.91 -15.57 5.02
N GLN A 145 12.37 -16.72 5.49
CA GLN A 145 11.69 -17.54 6.51
C GLN A 145 10.25 -17.99 6.14
N ASN A 146 9.90 -18.07 4.85
CA ASN A 146 8.57 -18.50 4.44
C ASN A 146 8.47 -20.03 4.39
N THR A 147 7.41 -20.60 4.99
CA THR A 147 7.22 -22.06 5.14
C THR A 147 6.14 -22.66 4.23
N GLY A 148 5.33 -21.80 3.59
CA GLY A 148 4.27 -22.23 2.67
C GLY A 148 4.71 -22.44 1.22
N GLY A 149 6.01 -22.30 0.94
CA GLY A 149 6.59 -22.28 -0.39
C GLY A 149 6.50 -20.93 -1.09
N VAL A 150 7.51 -20.64 -1.90
CA VAL A 150 7.67 -19.37 -2.60
C VAL A 150 7.88 -19.63 -4.09
N THR A 151 7.13 -18.95 -4.95
CA THR A 151 7.31 -18.99 -6.41
C THR A 151 7.69 -17.60 -6.92
N ILE A 152 8.86 -17.49 -7.56
CA ILE A 152 9.39 -16.25 -8.10
C ILE A 152 9.78 -16.48 -9.56
N GLN A 153 9.00 -15.96 -10.51
CA GLN A 153 9.28 -16.20 -11.93
C GLN A 153 9.02 -14.98 -12.81
N LYS A 154 9.82 -14.85 -13.87
CA LYS A 154 9.64 -13.84 -14.93
C LYS A 154 9.60 -12.39 -14.43
N ASN A 155 10.27 -12.08 -13.32
CA ASN A 155 10.37 -10.71 -12.83
C ASN A 155 11.55 -9.96 -13.48
N ARG A 156 11.42 -8.65 -13.64
CA ARG A 156 12.52 -7.73 -13.93
C ARG A 156 12.81 -6.94 -12.65
N ILE A 157 13.97 -7.16 -12.05
CA ILE A 157 14.35 -6.62 -10.75
C ILE A 157 15.58 -5.73 -10.96
N ASN A 158 15.49 -4.47 -10.58
CA ASN A 158 16.60 -3.52 -10.69
C ASN A 158 17.57 -3.62 -9.49
N GLY A 159 17.10 -4.07 -8.32
CA GLY A 159 17.95 -4.42 -7.19
C GLY A 159 18.36 -5.89 -7.18
N ASN A 160 18.43 -6.47 -5.99
CA ASN A 160 18.82 -7.85 -5.72
C ASN A 160 17.59 -8.76 -5.60
N LEU A 161 17.82 -10.06 -5.84
CA LEU A 161 16.90 -11.14 -5.54
C LEU A 161 17.50 -12.00 -4.42
N GLN A 162 16.94 -11.90 -3.21
CA GLN A 162 17.53 -12.49 -2.01
C GLN A 162 16.54 -13.46 -1.34
N CYS A 163 17.00 -14.68 -1.04
CA CYS A 163 16.12 -15.71 -0.49
C CYS A 163 16.81 -16.53 0.59
N LYS A 164 16.37 -16.35 1.84
CA LYS A 164 17.02 -16.96 2.99
C LYS A 164 16.02 -17.73 3.86
N GLU A 165 16.41 -18.91 4.30
CA GLU A 165 15.65 -19.72 5.28
C GLU A 165 14.20 -20.05 4.89
N ASN A 166 13.86 -20.04 3.59
CA ASN A 166 12.55 -20.52 3.14
C ASN A 166 12.53 -22.05 3.09
N ALA A 167 11.41 -22.66 3.48
CA ALA A 167 11.23 -24.10 3.49
C ALA A 167 9.86 -24.46 2.91
N PRO A 168 9.77 -25.06 1.71
CA PRO A 168 10.87 -25.44 0.82
C PRO A 168 11.59 -24.23 0.23
N SER A 169 12.81 -24.47 -0.29
CA SER A 169 13.54 -23.46 -1.07
C SER A 169 12.67 -22.88 -2.20
N PRO A 170 12.79 -21.58 -2.52
CA PRO A 170 11.96 -20.97 -3.55
C PRO A 170 12.18 -21.61 -4.92
N VAL A 171 11.11 -21.68 -5.71
CA VAL A 171 11.11 -22.21 -7.08
C VAL A 171 10.76 -21.12 -8.08
N GLY A 172 11.12 -21.32 -9.34
CA GLY A 172 10.77 -20.43 -10.43
C GLY A 172 11.87 -20.34 -11.48
N GLY A 173 11.88 -19.24 -12.23
CA GLY A 173 12.84 -19.03 -13.31
C GLY A 173 12.52 -17.84 -14.20
N GLY A 174 13.45 -17.50 -15.07
CA GLY A 174 13.30 -16.40 -16.03
C GLY A 174 13.33 -15.02 -15.38
N ASN A 175 13.91 -14.88 -14.18
CA ASN A 175 14.09 -13.60 -13.53
C ASN A 175 15.32 -12.87 -14.12
N ILE A 176 15.12 -11.63 -14.53
CA ILE A 176 16.18 -10.72 -14.98
C ILE A 176 16.48 -9.79 -13.79
N VAL A 177 17.66 -9.94 -13.22
CA VAL A 177 18.09 -9.23 -12.01
C VAL A 177 19.33 -8.41 -12.37
N GLN A 178 19.30 -7.10 -12.11
CA GLN A 178 20.44 -6.22 -12.37
C GLN A 178 21.50 -6.29 -11.26
N GLY A 179 21.05 -6.47 -10.01
CA GLY A 179 21.93 -6.77 -8.89
C GLY A 179 22.28 -8.27 -8.81
N SER A 180 22.40 -8.78 -7.59
CA SER A 180 22.75 -10.17 -7.30
C SER A 180 21.53 -11.08 -7.16
N LYS A 181 21.72 -12.36 -7.43
CA LYS A 181 20.83 -13.45 -6.99
C LYS A 181 21.53 -14.18 -5.85
N GLU A 182 20.93 -14.19 -4.68
CA GLU A 182 21.60 -14.63 -3.45
C GLU A 182 20.93 -15.86 -2.84
N ASP A 183 21.72 -16.64 -2.11
CA ASP A 183 21.30 -17.77 -1.29
C ASP A 183 20.42 -18.77 -2.06
N GLN A 184 19.23 -19.07 -1.57
CA GLN A 184 18.32 -20.05 -2.16
C GLN A 184 17.81 -19.63 -3.54
N CYS A 185 17.98 -18.35 -3.90
CA CYS A 185 17.55 -17.80 -5.19
C CYS A 185 18.69 -17.64 -6.21
N ALA A 186 19.91 -18.08 -5.90
CA ALA A 186 21.06 -18.00 -6.79
C ALA A 186 20.84 -18.63 -8.18
N LYS A 187 19.87 -19.55 -8.31
CA LYS A 187 19.54 -20.26 -9.57
C LYS A 187 18.25 -19.81 -10.26
N LEU A 188 17.48 -18.86 -9.70
CA LEU A 188 16.17 -18.44 -10.24
C LEU A 188 16.25 -17.37 -11.33
#